data_AF-A0A8B3KZR8-F1
#
_entry.id   AF-A0A8B3KZR8-F1
#
_cell.length_a   1.000
_cell.length_b   1.000
_cell.length_c   1.000
_cell.angle_alpha   90.00
_cell.angle_beta   90.00
_cell.angle_gamma   90.00
#
_symmetry.space_group_name_H-M   'P 1'
#
loop_
_entity.id
_entity.type
_entity.pdbx_description
1 polymer ?
#
loop_
_entity_poly.entity_id
_entity_poly.type
_entity_poly.pdbx_seq_one_letter_code
_entity_poly.pdbx_strand_id
1 'polypeptide(L)'
;MNPFSYGNVLTAGQWSYLFSQKQDALGYTPVNRGGDTMQGPLNTQASTSDGAGFSIPPGAAPGVPVDGQIWMTIFGLFFQIGGKTIGPIANGTIVGPSSSVVGDIPVFSTTGGTALADSGISLASQLPNLILATPAFGSGVPAFRALIGADLPTPQPVALGGVKSAAAPPHQFGTGVDTSGNPTFAQPAISDVSGLAANMLAFLAGGTSAQLAAAMVDETGSGPLVFATNPTVALGSASTAVTQTPGDNSTKLATTAYVQA
;
A
#
# COMPACT_ATOMS: atom_id res chain seq x y z
N MET A 1 83.17 -14.10 37.96
CA MET A 1 83.73 -14.77 39.16
C MET A 1 82.74 -14.57 40.29
N ASN A 2 82.19 -15.64 40.87
CA ASN A 2 81.26 -15.50 42.00
C ASN A 2 82.06 -15.03 43.23
N PRO A 3 81.86 -13.83 43.79
CA PRO A 3 82.73 -13.26 44.82
C PRO A 3 82.47 -13.81 46.23
N PHE A 4 81.53 -14.76 46.37
CA PHE A 4 81.07 -15.27 47.65
C PHE A 4 81.80 -16.56 48.01
N SER A 5 82.78 -16.46 48.91
CA SER A 5 83.34 -17.61 49.63
C SER A 5 82.81 -17.65 51.06
N TYR A 6 82.67 -18.88 51.59
CA TYR A 6 82.10 -19.14 52.90
C TYR A 6 82.84 -18.41 54.02
N GLY A 7 82.10 -17.73 54.91
CA GLY A 7 82.63 -17.02 56.08
C GLY A 7 82.91 -15.52 55.90
N ASN A 8 82.74 -14.96 54.69
CA ASN A 8 82.91 -13.52 54.48
C ASN A 8 81.64 -12.73 54.80
N VAL A 9 81.75 -11.74 55.69
CA VAL A 9 80.71 -10.73 55.94
C VAL A 9 81.02 -9.52 55.07
N LEU A 10 80.16 -9.23 54.11
CA LEU A 10 80.32 -8.06 53.24
C LEU A 10 80.19 -6.76 54.04
N THR A 11 81.02 -5.78 53.71
CA THR A 11 80.90 -4.43 54.27
C THR A 11 79.63 -3.75 53.78
N ALA A 12 79.15 -2.72 54.49
CA ALA A 12 78.00 -1.93 54.05
C ALA A 12 78.17 -1.39 52.62
N GLY A 13 79.38 -0.94 52.25
CA GLY A 13 79.67 -0.46 50.90
C GLY A 13 79.62 -1.56 49.83
N GLN A 14 80.06 -2.78 50.16
CA GLN A 14 79.96 -3.93 49.25
C GLN A 14 78.51 -4.38 49.05
N TRP A 15 77.69 -4.35 50.11
CA TRP A 15 76.25 -4.57 50.00
C TRP A 15 75.59 -3.53 49.11
N SER A 16 75.86 -2.25 49.32
CA SER A 16 75.31 -1.17 48.49
C SER A 16 75.72 -1.28 47.01
N TYR A 17 76.97 -1.68 46.73
CA TYR A 17 77.46 -1.89 45.35
C TYR A 17 76.80 -3.09 44.65
N LEU A 18 76.49 -4.15 45.40
CA LEU A 18 75.78 -5.30 44.85
C LEU A 18 74.29 -5.01 44.64
N PHE A 19 73.66 -4.23 45.54
CA PHE A 19 72.27 -3.80 45.36
C PHE A 19 72.11 -2.75 44.25
N SER A 20 73.08 -1.85 44.06
CA SER A 20 73.04 -0.90 42.94
C SER A 20 73.23 -1.57 41.57
N GLN A 21 73.84 -2.76 41.54
CA GLN A 21 73.98 -3.60 40.35
C GLN A 21 72.76 -4.50 40.10
N LYS A 22 71.83 -4.62 41.05
CA LYS A 22 70.53 -5.21 40.71
C LYS A 22 69.83 -4.27 39.74
N GLN A 23 69.78 -4.70 38.48
CA GLN A 23 69.01 -4.00 37.47
C GLN A 23 67.54 -4.33 37.67
N ASP A 24 66.87 -3.55 38.52
CA ASP A 24 65.41 -3.63 38.71
C ASP A 24 64.65 -2.91 37.57
N ALA A 25 65.37 -2.27 36.65
CA ALA A 25 64.80 -1.56 35.51
C ALA A 25 64.74 -2.47 34.27
N LEU A 26 63.53 -2.86 33.88
CA LEU A 26 63.19 -3.73 32.74
C LEU A 26 63.54 -3.13 31.35
N GLY A 27 64.16 -1.94 31.29
CA GLY A 27 64.44 -1.23 30.03
C GLY A 27 63.22 -0.59 29.38
N TYR A 28 62.04 -0.77 29.97
CA TYR A 28 60.78 -0.09 29.69
C TYR A 28 59.99 0.01 30.99
N THR A 29 59.04 0.95 31.07
CA THR A 29 58.08 1.01 32.17
C THR A 29 56.91 0.09 31.84
N PRO A 30 56.71 -1.03 32.56
CA PRO A 30 55.56 -1.89 32.33
C PRO A 30 54.28 -1.16 32.73
N VAL A 31 53.20 -1.43 32.00
CA VAL A 31 51.86 -0.94 32.36
C VAL A 31 51.50 -1.45 33.75
N ASN A 32 51.26 -0.52 34.67
CA ASN A 32 50.98 -0.85 36.05
C ASN A 32 49.47 -1.11 36.31
N ARG A 33 49.14 -1.76 37.44
CA ARG A 33 47.75 -2.07 37.83
C ARG A 33 46.95 -0.90 38.39
N GLY A 34 47.61 0.20 38.76
CA GLY A 34 47.00 1.42 39.29
C GLY A 34 46.55 2.41 38.21
N GLY A 35 46.74 2.06 36.94
CA GLY A 35 46.50 2.93 35.80
C GLY A 35 47.82 3.40 35.19
N ASP A 36 47.95 3.16 33.90
CA ASP A 36 49.06 3.65 33.09
C ASP A 36 48.51 4.06 31.72
N THR A 37 49.23 4.95 31.02
CA THR A 37 48.88 5.35 29.65
C THR A 37 49.96 4.89 28.70
N MET A 38 49.60 4.01 27.77
CA MET A 38 50.53 3.56 26.73
C MET A 38 50.79 4.73 25.76
N GLN A 39 52.05 5.14 25.63
CA GLN A 39 52.47 6.20 24.70
C GLN A 39 52.60 5.71 23.24
N GLY A 40 52.43 4.41 23.02
CA GLY A 40 52.44 3.78 21.70
C GLY A 40 51.41 2.66 21.59
N PRO A 41 51.21 2.09 20.39
CA PRO A 41 50.23 1.03 20.17
C PRO A 41 50.52 -0.22 20.99
N LEU A 42 49.47 -0.84 21.53
CA LEU A 42 49.54 -2.20 22.07
C LEU A 42 49.18 -3.21 20.98
N ASN A 43 50.18 -3.92 20.47
CA ASN A 43 49.95 -5.05 19.58
C ASN A 43 49.80 -6.33 20.42
N THR A 44 48.59 -6.89 20.47
CA THR A 44 48.34 -8.17 21.14
C THR A 44 48.52 -9.34 20.18
N GLN A 45 48.58 -10.57 20.72
CA GLN A 45 48.67 -11.78 19.91
C GLN A 45 47.47 -11.87 18.94
N ALA A 46 47.74 -12.25 17.68
CA ALA A 46 46.69 -12.48 16.70
C ALA A 46 45.71 -13.55 17.19
N SER A 47 44.42 -13.34 16.91
CA SER A 47 43.40 -14.34 17.23
C SER A 47 43.60 -15.63 16.43
N THR A 48 43.23 -16.73 17.07
CA THR A 48 43.19 -18.07 16.47
C THR A 48 41.85 -18.71 16.84
N SER A 49 41.60 -19.94 16.38
CA SER A 49 40.44 -20.72 16.85
C SER A 49 40.46 -20.96 18.36
N ASP A 50 41.65 -20.93 18.98
CA ASP A 50 41.86 -21.36 20.36
C ASP A 50 41.91 -20.19 21.35
N GLY A 51 41.94 -18.95 20.87
CA GLY A 51 41.98 -17.76 21.72
C GLY A 51 42.18 -16.44 20.98
N ALA A 52 42.05 -15.33 21.72
CA ALA A 52 42.21 -13.96 21.23
C ALA A 52 43.15 -13.14 22.11
N GLY A 53 43.76 -12.10 21.54
CA GLY A 53 44.70 -11.21 22.25
C GLY A 53 44.07 -10.37 23.38
N PHE A 54 42.75 -10.25 23.42
CA PHE A 54 42.00 -9.64 24.53
C PHE A 54 40.86 -10.56 24.96
N SER A 55 40.65 -10.66 26.28
CA SER A 55 39.49 -11.35 26.87
C SER A 55 38.84 -10.42 27.87
N ILE A 56 37.56 -10.10 27.65
CA ILE A 56 36.75 -9.26 28.53
C ILE A 56 35.63 -10.15 29.06
N PRO A 57 35.79 -10.79 30.23
CA PRO A 57 34.80 -11.73 30.75
C PRO A 57 33.47 -11.03 31.11
N PRO A 58 32.33 -11.74 31.06
CA PRO A 58 31.04 -11.17 31.45
C PRO A 58 31.04 -10.78 32.94
N GLY A 59 30.56 -9.58 33.23
CA GLY A 59 30.35 -9.07 34.58
C GLY A 59 29.10 -8.19 34.66
N ALA A 60 29.03 -7.37 35.71
CA ALA A 60 27.99 -6.36 35.86
C ALA A 60 28.35 -5.07 35.09
N ALA A 61 27.34 -4.33 34.63
CA ALA A 61 27.55 -3.02 34.04
C ALA A 61 28.07 -2.02 35.11
N PRO A 62 29.04 -1.15 34.78
CA PRO A 62 29.49 -0.11 35.70
C PRO A 62 28.33 0.84 36.09
N GLY A 63 28.23 1.20 37.36
CA GLY A 63 27.17 2.10 37.86
C GLY A 63 27.33 3.55 37.42
N VAL A 64 28.56 3.97 37.09
CA VAL A 64 28.89 5.28 36.52
C VAL A 64 30.00 5.08 35.46
N PRO A 65 29.66 4.63 34.24
CA PRO A 65 30.66 4.39 33.21
C PRO A 65 31.37 5.68 32.80
N VAL A 66 32.68 5.58 32.54
CA VAL A 66 33.52 6.69 32.05
C VAL A 66 33.90 6.43 30.59
N ASP A 67 33.94 7.49 29.77
CA ASP A 67 34.31 7.38 28.35
C ASP A 67 35.65 6.64 28.16
N GLY A 68 35.68 5.73 27.19
CA GLY A 68 36.81 4.84 26.91
C GLY A 68 36.77 3.50 27.66
N GLN A 69 35.85 3.31 28.61
CA GLN A 69 35.65 2.00 29.24
C GLN A 69 34.98 1.01 28.30
N ILE A 70 35.45 -0.23 28.36
CA ILE A 70 34.93 -1.38 27.63
C ILE A 70 34.58 -2.46 28.65
N TRP A 71 33.37 -3.02 28.60
CA TRP A 71 32.96 -4.11 29.49
C TRP A 71 32.01 -5.07 28.80
N MET A 72 31.89 -6.27 29.32
CA MET A 72 30.96 -7.28 28.83
C MET A 72 29.97 -7.63 29.93
N THR A 73 28.71 -7.85 29.56
CA THR A 73 27.74 -8.54 30.42
C THR A 73 27.30 -9.83 29.73
N ILE A 74 26.44 -10.61 30.37
CA ILE A 74 25.85 -11.80 29.72
C ILE A 74 25.05 -11.46 28.45
N PHE A 75 24.68 -10.18 28.25
CA PHE A 75 23.93 -9.72 27.09
C PHE A 75 24.80 -9.28 25.90
N GLY A 76 26.12 -9.12 26.09
CA GLY A 76 27.03 -8.70 25.03
C GLY A 76 28.08 -7.70 25.49
N LEU A 77 28.81 -7.15 24.52
CA LEU A 77 29.89 -6.19 24.73
C LEU A 77 29.36 -4.75 24.73
N PHE A 78 29.91 -3.91 25.60
CA PHE A 78 29.51 -2.50 25.77
C PHE A 78 30.73 -1.60 25.81
N PHE A 79 30.55 -0.36 25.36
CA PHE A 79 31.57 0.69 25.37
C PHE A 79 30.93 2.00 25.82
N GLN A 80 31.65 2.80 26.60
CA GLN A 80 31.20 4.14 26.96
C GLN A 80 31.90 5.17 26.06
N ILE A 81 31.14 5.96 25.31
CA ILE A 81 31.68 6.98 24.39
C ILE A 81 30.77 8.21 24.42
N GLY A 82 31.34 9.40 24.61
CA GLY A 82 30.60 10.66 24.58
C GLY A 82 29.50 10.74 25.64
N GLY A 83 29.70 10.14 26.81
CA GLY A 83 28.72 10.08 27.88
C GLY A 83 27.56 9.10 27.63
N LYS A 84 27.62 8.25 26.59
CA LYS A 84 26.62 7.22 26.30
C LYS A 84 27.21 5.81 26.32
N THR A 85 26.46 4.88 26.89
CA THR A 85 26.72 3.44 26.77
C THR A 85 26.26 2.96 25.39
N ILE A 86 27.18 2.45 24.59
CA ILE A 86 26.94 1.81 23.31
C ILE A 86 26.96 0.29 23.50
N GLY A 87 25.90 -0.39 23.08
CA GLY A 87 25.73 -1.83 23.18
C GLY A 87 24.34 -2.25 23.66
N PRO A 88 24.08 -3.55 23.83
CA PRO A 88 25.03 -4.64 23.65
C PRO A 88 25.42 -4.84 22.18
N ILE A 89 26.72 -4.97 21.91
CA ILE A 89 27.26 -5.49 20.66
C ILE A 89 27.33 -7.02 20.79
N ALA A 90 26.55 -7.69 19.97
CA ALA A 90 26.38 -9.13 19.90
C ALA A 90 26.06 -9.53 18.44
N ASN A 91 25.90 -10.84 18.19
CA ASN A 91 25.50 -11.30 16.86
C ASN A 91 24.11 -10.73 16.48
N GLY A 92 24.01 -10.08 15.33
CA GLY A 92 22.78 -9.42 14.88
C GLY A 92 22.52 -8.04 15.51
N THR A 93 23.47 -7.46 16.26
CA THR A 93 23.32 -6.09 16.75
C THR A 93 23.34 -5.10 15.58
N ILE A 94 22.26 -4.33 15.46
CA ILE A 94 22.16 -3.15 14.61
C ILE A 94 22.21 -1.94 15.55
N VAL A 95 23.06 -0.96 15.25
CA VAL A 95 23.17 0.26 16.07
C VAL A 95 22.14 1.28 15.57
N GLY A 96 21.29 1.78 16.48
CA GLY A 96 20.32 2.83 16.18
C GLY A 96 20.96 4.20 15.92
N PRO A 97 20.21 5.19 15.44
CA PRO A 97 20.72 6.56 15.34
C PRO A 97 21.02 7.16 16.71
N SER A 98 21.89 8.17 16.75
CA SER A 98 22.20 8.94 17.97
C SER A 98 21.02 9.76 18.52
N SER A 99 20.01 9.98 17.69
CA SER A 99 18.76 10.68 18.02
C SER A 99 17.62 10.13 17.16
N SER A 100 16.45 9.89 17.76
CA SER A 100 15.23 9.47 17.07
C SER A 100 14.00 10.10 17.73
N VAL A 101 12.95 10.35 16.97
CA VAL A 101 11.63 10.75 17.46
C VAL A 101 10.80 9.51 17.76
N VAL A 102 10.10 9.51 18.90
CA VAL A 102 9.21 8.39 19.28
C VAL A 102 8.04 8.32 18.30
N GLY A 103 7.85 7.15 17.72
CA GLY A 103 6.77 6.89 16.75
C GLY A 103 7.25 6.91 15.30
N ASP A 104 8.47 7.37 15.01
CA ASP A 104 8.97 7.41 13.64
C ASP A 104 9.44 6.03 13.14
N ILE A 105 9.37 5.82 11.83
CA ILE A 105 9.77 4.56 11.20
C ILE A 105 11.30 4.50 11.14
N PRO A 106 11.95 3.45 11.69
CA PRO A 106 13.39 3.26 11.53
C PRO A 106 13.73 2.75 10.12
N VAL A 107 14.84 3.23 9.54
CA VAL A 107 15.34 2.81 8.22
C VAL A 107 16.82 2.44 8.28
N PHE A 108 17.29 1.54 7.42
CA PHE A 108 18.73 1.28 7.33
C PHE A 108 19.46 2.47 6.69
N SER A 109 20.54 2.92 7.31
CA SER A 109 21.34 4.07 6.86
C SER A 109 22.63 3.68 6.15
N THR A 110 22.91 2.38 6.06
CA THR A 110 24.11 1.84 5.42
C THR A 110 23.77 0.60 4.59
N THR A 111 24.47 0.39 3.48
CA THR A 111 24.27 -0.76 2.58
C THR A 111 24.49 -2.11 3.26
N GLY A 112 25.32 -2.15 4.31
CA GLY A 112 25.60 -3.36 5.08
C GLY A 112 24.53 -3.73 6.11
N GLY A 113 23.49 -2.92 6.29
CA GLY A 113 22.39 -3.21 7.24
C GLY A 113 22.79 -3.16 8.72
N THR A 114 23.95 -2.57 9.05
CA THR A 114 24.51 -2.56 10.42
C THR A 114 24.10 -1.33 11.23
N ALA A 115 23.45 -0.34 10.59
CA ALA A 115 23.01 0.89 11.24
C ALA A 115 21.60 1.28 10.82
N LEU A 116 20.81 1.76 11.78
CA LEU A 116 19.53 2.41 11.54
C LEU A 116 19.70 3.94 11.53
N ALA A 117 18.76 4.62 10.87
CA ALA A 117 18.48 6.04 10.99
C ALA A 117 16.98 6.24 11.25
N ASP A 118 16.66 7.41 11.77
CA ASP A 118 15.28 7.89 11.81
C ASP A 118 14.87 8.33 10.40
N SER A 119 13.72 7.86 9.91
CA SER A 119 13.19 8.28 8.61
C SER A 119 12.61 9.70 8.62
N GLY A 120 12.26 10.23 9.80
CA GLY A 120 11.44 11.43 9.95
C GLY A 120 9.97 11.24 9.56
N ILE A 121 9.53 10.00 9.32
CA ILE A 121 8.14 9.65 9.00
C ILE A 121 7.48 9.04 10.24
N SER A 122 6.51 9.75 10.81
CA SER A 122 5.86 9.35 12.06
C SER A 122 4.66 8.40 11.87
N LEU A 123 4.65 7.28 12.61
CA LEU A 123 3.49 6.41 12.85
C LEU A 123 2.63 6.88 14.03
N ALA A 124 2.92 8.06 14.61
CA ALA A 124 2.04 8.69 15.59
C ALA A 124 0.63 8.90 15.00
N SER A 125 -0.34 9.26 15.85
CA SER A 125 -1.74 9.44 15.45
C SER A 125 -1.90 10.27 14.16
N GLN A 126 -2.14 9.58 13.04
CA GLN A 126 -2.39 10.18 11.74
C GLN A 126 -3.87 10.50 11.58
N LEU A 127 -4.21 11.36 10.60
CA LEU A 127 -5.60 11.50 10.18
C LEU A 127 -6.11 10.16 9.61
N PRO A 128 -7.43 9.88 9.69
CA PRO A 128 -8.00 8.67 9.11
C PRO A 128 -7.73 8.57 7.60
N ASN A 129 -7.68 7.33 7.08
CA ASN A 129 -7.59 7.02 5.65
C ASN A 129 -6.34 7.57 4.93
N LEU A 130 -5.25 7.77 5.66
CA LEU A 130 -3.95 8.05 5.05
C LEU A 130 -3.19 6.75 4.80
N ILE A 131 -2.45 6.72 3.70
CA ILE A 131 -1.52 5.65 3.33
C ILE A 131 -0.10 6.21 3.24
N LEU A 132 0.90 5.37 3.52
CA LEU A 132 2.30 5.72 3.30
C LEU A 132 2.65 5.46 1.83
N ALA A 133 2.85 6.52 1.06
CA ALA A 133 3.20 6.40 -0.36
C ALA A 133 4.06 7.57 -0.86
N THR A 134 4.74 7.40 -1.99
CA THR A 134 5.53 8.44 -2.68
C THR A 134 4.65 9.56 -3.22
N PRO A 135 5.13 10.80 -3.42
CA PRO A 135 4.31 11.92 -3.87
C PRO A 135 3.41 11.61 -5.08
N ALA A 136 2.28 12.32 -5.16
CA ALA A 136 1.23 12.11 -6.18
C ALA A 136 1.73 12.18 -7.63
N PHE A 137 2.81 12.92 -7.88
CA PHE A 137 3.39 13.13 -9.21
C PHE A 137 4.91 13.01 -9.14
N GLY A 138 5.44 11.84 -9.47
CA GLY A 138 6.89 11.58 -9.59
C GLY A 138 7.51 10.85 -8.40
N SER A 139 8.82 10.62 -8.48
CA SER A 139 9.58 10.00 -7.39
C SER A 139 9.82 11.00 -6.25
N GLY A 140 9.72 10.54 -5.01
CA GLY A 140 10.07 11.35 -3.85
C GLY A 140 9.98 10.56 -2.55
N VAL A 141 10.29 11.22 -1.44
CA VAL A 141 10.23 10.61 -0.11
C VAL A 141 8.77 10.26 0.22
N PRO A 142 8.47 9.01 0.65
CA PRO A 142 7.13 8.64 1.07
C PRO A 142 6.63 9.49 2.25
N ALA A 143 5.33 9.76 2.28
CA ALA A 143 4.66 10.40 3.42
C ALA A 143 3.24 9.85 3.56
N PHE A 144 2.63 10.05 4.73
CA PHE A 144 1.21 9.77 4.91
C PHE A 144 0.37 10.79 4.14
N ARG A 145 -0.39 10.32 3.14
CA ARG A 145 -1.34 11.14 2.39
C ARG A 145 -2.62 10.36 2.10
N ALA A 146 -3.66 11.08 1.67
CA ALA A 146 -4.88 10.44 1.18
C ALA A 146 -4.61 9.63 -0.10
N LEU A 147 -5.38 8.56 -0.27
CA LEU A 147 -5.43 7.80 -1.53
C LEU A 147 -5.95 8.68 -2.66
N ILE A 148 -5.23 8.75 -3.77
CA ILE A 148 -5.64 9.50 -4.97
C ILE A 148 -5.94 8.55 -6.14
N GLY A 149 -6.58 9.08 -7.19
CA GLY A 149 -6.91 8.28 -8.38
C GLY A 149 -5.69 7.62 -9.05
N ALA A 150 -4.51 8.22 -8.97
CA ALA A 150 -3.27 7.65 -9.51
C ALA A 150 -2.73 6.46 -8.67
N ASP A 151 -3.15 6.33 -7.41
CA ASP A 151 -2.78 5.20 -6.54
C ASP A 151 -3.63 3.95 -6.83
N LEU A 152 -4.75 4.13 -7.55
CA LEU A 152 -5.64 3.05 -7.94
C LEU A 152 -5.30 2.57 -9.37
N PRO A 153 -5.31 1.26 -9.63
CA PRO A 153 -5.21 0.74 -11.00
C PRO A 153 -6.30 1.34 -11.89
N THR A 154 -5.97 1.61 -13.15
CA THR A 154 -6.96 1.99 -14.17
C THR A 154 -7.92 0.81 -14.41
N PRO A 155 -9.25 1.02 -14.39
CA PRO A 155 -10.20 -0.05 -14.71
C PRO A 155 -9.98 -0.56 -16.14
N GLN A 156 -9.77 -1.88 -16.27
CA GLN A 156 -9.62 -2.57 -17.56
C GLN A 156 -10.39 -3.88 -17.53
N PRO A 157 -10.71 -4.51 -18.67
CA PRO A 157 -11.45 -5.78 -18.71
C PRO A 157 -10.84 -6.91 -17.88
N VAL A 158 -9.53 -6.83 -17.60
CA VAL A 158 -8.76 -7.82 -16.84
C VAL A 158 -8.18 -7.28 -15.53
N ALA A 159 -8.42 -6.01 -15.19
CA ALA A 159 -7.90 -5.38 -13.99
C ALA A 159 -9.00 -4.57 -13.30
N LEU A 160 -9.35 -4.98 -12.08
CA LEU A 160 -10.24 -4.21 -11.21
C LEU A 160 -9.52 -2.92 -10.82
N GLY A 161 -10.16 -1.78 -11.08
CA GLY A 161 -9.61 -0.46 -10.79
C GLY A 161 -10.59 0.42 -10.02
N GLY A 162 -10.14 1.62 -9.66
CA GLY A 162 -11.00 2.62 -9.01
C GLY A 162 -11.96 3.29 -9.99
N VAL A 163 -13.22 3.48 -9.60
CA VAL A 163 -14.15 4.37 -10.33
C VAL A 163 -14.17 5.75 -9.66
N LYS A 164 -14.15 6.81 -10.46
CA LYS A 164 -14.40 8.15 -9.97
C LYS A 164 -15.86 8.26 -9.52
N SER A 165 -16.11 8.99 -8.45
CA SER A 165 -17.47 9.38 -8.12
C SER A 165 -17.96 10.41 -9.12
N ALA A 166 -19.17 10.20 -9.66
CA ALA A 166 -19.81 11.14 -10.57
C ALA A 166 -21.33 11.13 -10.31
N ALA A 167 -21.95 12.31 -10.35
CA ALA A 167 -23.40 12.43 -10.26
C ALA A 167 -24.01 12.40 -11.66
N ALA A 168 -25.04 11.57 -11.85
CA ALA A 168 -25.78 11.54 -13.11
C ALA A 168 -26.45 12.91 -13.36
N PRO A 169 -26.30 13.50 -14.55
CA PRO A 169 -27.12 14.65 -14.95
C PRO A 169 -28.61 14.29 -14.93
N PRO A 170 -29.51 15.27 -14.78
CA PRO A 170 -30.95 15.02 -14.87
C PRO A 170 -31.33 14.23 -16.14
N HIS A 171 -32.19 13.22 -15.98
CA HIS A 171 -32.73 12.39 -17.05
C HIS A 171 -31.73 11.48 -17.78
N GLN A 172 -30.53 11.26 -17.22
CA GLN A 172 -29.56 10.31 -17.76
C GLN A 172 -29.35 9.13 -16.80
N PHE A 173 -29.07 7.95 -17.37
CA PHE A 173 -28.75 6.73 -16.63
C PHE A 173 -27.26 6.42 -16.74
N GLY A 174 -26.72 5.69 -15.75
CA GLY A 174 -25.37 5.15 -15.84
C GLY A 174 -25.30 4.10 -16.95
N THR A 175 -24.42 4.30 -17.92
CA THR A 175 -24.26 3.42 -19.09
C THR A 175 -22.97 2.61 -19.07
N GLY A 176 -22.01 2.97 -18.22
CA GLY A 176 -20.77 2.21 -18.04
C GLY A 176 -19.70 3.00 -17.29
N VAL A 177 -18.48 2.48 -17.34
CA VAL A 177 -17.26 3.10 -16.80
C VAL A 177 -16.21 3.09 -17.92
N ASP A 178 -15.58 4.24 -18.19
CA ASP A 178 -14.53 4.33 -19.21
C ASP A 178 -13.17 3.77 -18.73
N THR A 179 -12.17 3.76 -19.62
CA THR A 179 -10.82 3.24 -19.31
C THR A 179 -10.04 4.11 -18.32
N SER A 180 -10.51 5.33 -18.05
CA SER A 180 -9.98 6.23 -17.03
C SER A 180 -10.73 6.12 -15.70
N GLY A 181 -11.68 5.18 -15.60
CA GLY A 181 -12.51 4.95 -14.43
C GLY A 181 -13.62 5.97 -14.25
N ASN A 182 -13.98 6.76 -15.26
CA ASN A 182 -15.07 7.71 -15.17
C ASN A 182 -16.42 7.03 -15.49
N PRO A 183 -17.44 7.12 -14.61
CA PRO A 183 -18.78 6.72 -14.97
C PRO A 183 -19.29 7.53 -16.16
N THR A 184 -20.01 6.87 -17.08
CA THR A 184 -20.60 7.48 -18.28
C THR A 184 -22.11 7.51 -18.16
N PHE A 185 -22.74 8.60 -18.60
CA PHE A 185 -24.17 8.81 -18.49
C PHE A 185 -24.77 9.18 -19.84
N ALA A 186 -25.92 8.60 -20.15
CA ALA A 186 -26.72 8.96 -21.32
C ALA A 186 -28.19 8.65 -21.07
N GLN A 187 -29.06 9.26 -21.85
CA GLN A 187 -30.44 8.82 -21.95
C GLN A 187 -30.49 7.62 -22.92
N PRO A 188 -31.04 6.46 -22.51
CA PRO A 188 -31.24 5.33 -23.40
C PRO A 188 -32.09 5.76 -24.60
N ALA A 189 -31.65 5.42 -25.81
CA ALA A 189 -32.49 5.60 -26.96
C ALA A 189 -33.60 4.55 -26.93
N ILE A 190 -34.75 4.90 -27.50
CA ILE A 190 -35.86 3.95 -27.62
C ILE A 190 -35.48 2.71 -28.45
N SER A 191 -34.48 2.85 -29.33
CA SER A 191 -33.86 1.75 -30.08
C SER A 191 -33.10 0.74 -29.21
N ASP A 192 -32.74 1.11 -27.99
CA ASP A 192 -31.97 0.26 -27.08
C ASP A 192 -32.87 -0.66 -26.24
N VAL A 193 -34.21 -0.53 -26.37
CA VAL A 193 -35.15 -1.39 -25.66
C VAL A 193 -35.26 -2.73 -26.37
N SER A 194 -34.70 -3.78 -25.78
CA SER A 194 -34.78 -5.15 -26.28
C SER A 194 -36.12 -5.82 -25.95
N GLY A 195 -36.53 -6.81 -26.75
CA GLY A 195 -37.72 -7.64 -26.47
C GLY A 195 -39.06 -7.06 -26.91
N LEU A 196 -39.04 -5.96 -27.66
CA LEU A 196 -40.24 -5.44 -28.32
C LEU A 196 -40.67 -6.35 -29.47
N ALA A 197 -41.99 -6.45 -29.69
CA ALA A 197 -42.53 -7.07 -30.88
C ALA A 197 -42.08 -6.32 -32.16
N ALA A 198 -42.13 -7.00 -33.30
CA ALA A 198 -41.72 -6.41 -34.58
C ALA A 198 -42.42 -5.06 -34.82
N ASN A 199 -41.70 -4.09 -35.39
CA ASN A 199 -42.20 -2.75 -35.75
C ASN A 199 -42.72 -1.86 -34.59
N MET A 200 -42.81 -2.34 -33.34
CA MET A 200 -43.20 -1.53 -32.17
C MET A 200 -42.31 -0.31 -31.95
N LEU A 201 -41.01 -0.43 -32.24
CA LEU A 201 -40.07 0.67 -32.13
C LEU A 201 -40.44 1.83 -33.07
N ALA A 202 -40.83 1.52 -34.30
CA ALA A 202 -41.22 2.53 -35.28
C ALA A 202 -42.53 3.23 -34.88
N PHE A 203 -43.48 2.48 -34.31
CA PHE A 203 -44.71 3.05 -33.78
C PHE A 203 -44.44 3.99 -32.59
N LEU A 204 -43.64 3.56 -31.60
CA LEU A 204 -43.31 4.40 -30.45
C LEU A 204 -42.49 5.66 -30.82
N ALA A 205 -41.72 5.61 -31.91
CA ALA A 205 -40.96 6.76 -32.40
C ALA A 205 -41.78 7.75 -33.24
N GLY A 206 -42.71 7.28 -34.07
CA GLY A 206 -43.43 8.14 -35.03
C GLY A 206 -44.95 8.28 -34.82
N GLY A 207 -45.59 7.34 -34.13
CA GLY A 207 -47.00 7.43 -33.70
C GLY A 207 -48.05 7.42 -34.82
N THR A 208 -47.72 7.05 -36.05
CA THR A 208 -48.69 7.06 -37.17
C THR A 208 -49.57 5.80 -37.18
N SER A 209 -50.76 5.92 -37.78
CA SER A 209 -51.66 4.79 -37.93
C SER A 209 -51.08 3.65 -38.80
N ALA A 210 -50.27 4.00 -39.81
CA ALA A 210 -49.54 3.04 -40.62
C ALA A 210 -48.47 2.28 -39.82
N GLN A 211 -47.75 2.96 -38.92
CA GLN A 211 -46.78 2.32 -38.03
C GLN A 211 -47.44 1.41 -37.00
N LEU A 212 -48.59 1.81 -36.45
CA LEU A 212 -49.34 0.96 -35.53
C LEU A 212 -49.83 -0.29 -36.24
N ALA A 213 -50.45 -0.17 -37.42
CA ALA A 213 -50.90 -1.31 -38.22
C ALA A 213 -49.75 -2.29 -38.58
N ALA A 214 -48.51 -1.80 -38.70
CA ALA A 214 -47.35 -2.64 -38.94
C ALA A 214 -46.80 -3.33 -37.67
N ALA A 215 -47.03 -2.78 -36.48
CA ALA A 215 -46.58 -3.34 -35.18
C ALA A 215 -47.51 -4.45 -34.66
N MET A 216 -48.77 -4.25 -34.98
CA MET A 216 -49.90 -5.16 -34.95
C MET A 216 -49.61 -6.40 -35.85
N VAL A 217 -49.83 -7.62 -35.34
CA VAL A 217 -49.50 -8.91 -36.03
C VAL A 217 -50.67 -9.88 -36.20
N ASP A 218 -51.79 -9.67 -35.51
CA ASP A 218 -52.96 -10.55 -35.50
C ASP A 218 -54.24 -9.84 -35.98
N GLU A 219 -54.09 -8.84 -36.85
CA GLU A 219 -55.20 -7.99 -37.29
C GLU A 219 -55.89 -8.57 -38.51
N THR A 220 -57.21 -8.46 -38.50
CA THR A 220 -58.02 -8.73 -39.68
C THR A 220 -58.15 -7.46 -40.51
N GLY A 221 -57.41 -7.39 -41.62
CA GLY A 221 -57.48 -6.31 -42.61
C GLY A 221 -56.32 -5.31 -42.53
N SER A 222 -56.05 -4.60 -43.63
CA SER A 222 -54.92 -3.66 -43.78
C SER A 222 -55.36 -2.19 -43.86
N GLY A 223 -56.52 -1.86 -43.31
CA GLY A 223 -57.16 -0.54 -43.41
C GLY A 223 -56.69 0.49 -42.36
N PRO A 224 -57.02 1.79 -42.52
CA PRO A 224 -56.71 2.80 -41.53
C PRO A 224 -57.34 2.51 -40.17
N LEU A 225 -56.62 2.82 -39.09
CA LEU A 225 -57.17 2.78 -37.73
C LEU A 225 -58.28 3.81 -37.56
N VAL A 226 -59.38 3.37 -36.95
CA VAL A 226 -60.63 4.12 -36.87
C VAL A 226 -60.68 4.91 -35.55
N PHE A 227 -60.22 6.17 -35.57
CA PHE A 227 -60.18 7.05 -34.39
C PHE A 227 -61.26 8.15 -34.35
N ALA A 228 -62.28 8.07 -35.20
CA ALA A 228 -63.33 9.11 -35.30
C ALA A 228 -64.48 8.89 -34.31
N THR A 229 -65.03 9.97 -33.75
CA THR A 229 -66.23 9.95 -32.88
C THR A 229 -67.46 9.38 -33.59
N ASN A 230 -67.52 9.52 -34.92
CA ASN A 230 -68.54 8.91 -35.79
C ASN A 230 -67.84 8.27 -37.00
N PRO A 231 -67.33 7.04 -36.85
CA PRO A 231 -66.54 6.41 -37.90
C PRO A 231 -67.40 5.92 -39.06
N THR A 232 -66.89 6.05 -40.27
CA THR A 232 -67.43 5.35 -41.45
C THR A 232 -66.52 4.17 -41.77
N VAL A 233 -67.09 2.96 -41.77
CA VAL A 233 -66.37 1.72 -42.08
C VAL A 233 -66.78 1.24 -43.46
N ALA A 234 -65.87 1.30 -44.42
CA ALA A 234 -66.11 0.74 -45.75
C ALA A 234 -66.00 -0.79 -45.69
N LEU A 235 -67.09 -1.47 -46.01
CA LEU A 235 -67.12 -2.93 -46.14
C LEU A 235 -66.64 -3.31 -47.56
N GLY A 236 -65.80 -4.34 -47.66
CA GLY A 236 -65.38 -4.86 -48.97
C GLY A 236 -66.56 -5.46 -49.74
N SER A 237 -66.46 -5.54 -51.06
CA SER A 237 -67.54 -6.03 -51.95
C SER A 237 -67.99 -7.48 -51.70
N ALA A 238 -67.21 -8.26 -50.93
CA ALA A 238 -67.53 -9.62 -50.48
C ALA A 238 -67.88 -9.71 -48.98
N SER A 239 -67.91 -8.58 -48.25
CA SER A 239 -68.25 -8.56 -46.83
C SER A 239 -69.77 -8.69 -46.65
N THR A 240 -70.22 -9.85 -46.18
CA THR A 240 -71.62 -10.06 -45.78
C THR A 240 -71.81 -9.59 -44.34
N ALA A 241 -72.59 -8.53 -44.11
CA ALA A 241 -73.11 -8.29 -42.77
C ALA A 241 -74.16 -9.37 -42.45
N VAL A 242 -74.27 -9.76 -41.18
CA VAL A 242 -75.38 -10.62 -40.73
C VAL A 242 -76.69 -9.87 -40.98
N THR A 243 -77.45 -10.30 -41.97
CA THR A 243 -78.78 -9.75 -42.26
C THR A 243 -79.69 -10.04 -41.07
N GLN A 244 -80.33 -9.02 -40.51
CA GLN A 244 -81.27 -9.18 -39.40
C GLN A 244 -82.45 -10.06 -39.82
N THR A 245 -82.80 -11.05 -39.01
CA THR A 245 -84.07 -11.77 -39.15
C THR A 245 -85.22 -10.94 -38.55
N PRO A 246 -86.45 -11.08 -39.06
CA PRO A 246 -87.62 -10.43 -38.48
C PRO A 246 -87.72 -10.73 -36.97
N GLY A 247 -87.74 -9.68 -36.14
CA GLY A 247 -87.82 -9.77 -34.67
C GLY A 247 -86.51 -9.62 -33.90
N ASP A 248 -85.35 -9.52 -34.56
CA ASP A 248 -84.05 -9.22 -33.92
C ASP A 248 -83.88 -7.70 -33.71
N ASN A 249 -83.71 -7.25 -32.46
CA ASN A 249 -83.47 -5.85 -32.09
C ASN A 249 -82.02 -5.55 -31.67
N SER A 250 -81.06 -6.43 -32.01
CA SER A 250 -79.64 -6.20 -31.72
C SER A 250 -79.02 -5.13 -32.63
N THR A 251 -77.96 -4.47 -32.15
CA THR A 251 -77.22 -3.37 -32.78
C THR A 251 -76.30 -3.82 -33.95
N LYS A 252 -76.73 -4.80 -34.74
CA LYS A 252 -75.98 -5.32 -35.90
C LYS A 252 -75.98 -4.33 -37.08
N LEU A 253 -74.93 -4.34 -37.90
CA LEU A 253 -74.86 -3.54 -39.14
C LEU A 253 -75.98 -3.97 -40.11
N ALA A 254 -76.83 -3.04 -40.54
CA ALA A 254 -77.85 -3.28 -41.56
C ALA A 254 -77.27 -3.04 -42.96
N THR A 255 -77.27 -4.07 -43.81
CA THR A 255 -76.93 -3.95 -45.24
C THR A 255 -78.16 -4.23 -46.08
N THR A 256 -78.51 -3.32 -47.00
CA THR A 256 -79.51 -3.59 -48.03
C THR A 256 -78.80 -4.06 -49.29
N ALA A 257 -79.25 -5.16 -49.89
CA ALA A 257 -78.76 -5.56 -51.21
C ALA A 257 -79.30 -4.55 -52.24
N TYR A 258 -78.44 -4.02 -53.10
CA TYR A 258 -78.89 -3.26 -54.26
C TYR A 258 -79.59 -4.22 -55.23
N VAL A 259 -80.91 -4.08 -55.36
CA VAL A 259 -81.68 -4.76 -56.41
C VAL A 259 -81.74 -3.81 -57.58
N GLN A 260 -80.98 -4.10 -58.65
CA GLN A 260 -81.11 -3.37 -59.90
C GLN A 260 -82.47 -3.77 -60.51
N ALA A 261 -83.33 -2.77 -60.69
CA ALA A 261 -84.69 -2.94 -61.24
C ALA A 261 -84.67 -3.43 -62.70
#